data_AF-A0A959BQQ2-F1
#
_entry.id   AF-A0A959BQQ2-F1
#
_cell.length_a   1.000
_cell.length_b   1.000
_cell.length_c   1.000
_cell.angle_alpha   90.00
_cell.angle_beta   90.00
_cell.angle_gamma   90.00
#
_symmetry.space_group_name_H-M   'P 1'
#
loop_
_entity.id
_entity.type
_entity.pdbx_description
1 polymer ?
#
loop_
_entity_poly.entity_id
_entity_poly.type
_entity_poly.pdbx_seq_one_letter_code
_entity_poly.pdbx_strand_id
1 'polypeptide(L)'
;MSRSILFLHLIILSFVSVTAQGQQADKKLQRLKYNNALVADLGVGLWANPLPMDYDNDGDWGLVVSCADVTYNGAYFFENPDGNSRWPVLDGFFYYLK
;
A
#
# COMPACT_ATOMS: atom_id res chain seq x y z
N MET A 1 9.03 3.67 -51.87
CA MET A 1 9.54 3.93 -50.51
C MET A 1 11.06 3.90 -50.56
N SER A 2 11.78 4.99 -50.24
CA SER A 2 13.23 5.04 -50.47
C SER A 2 13.99 4.19 -49.43
N ARG A 3 15.07 3.54 -49.86
CA ARG A 3 15.95 2.74 -48.99
C ARG A 3 16.46 3.52 -47.76
N SER A 4 16.58 4.84 -47.87
CA SER A 4 16.99 5.72 -46.76
C SER A 4 15.94 5.83 -45.64
N ILE A 5 14.64 5.77 -45.96
CA ILE A 5 13.56 5.85 -44.97
C ILE A 5 13.49 4.57 -44.14
N LEU A 6 13.72 3.41 -44.77
CA LEU A 6 13.78 2.12 -44.10
C LEU A 6 14.95 2.03 -43.11
N PHE A 7 16.13 2.57 -43.47
CA PHE A 7 17.28 2.63 -42.58
C PHE A 7 17.04 3.54 -41.37
N LEU A 8 16.36 4.68 -41.57
CA LEU A 8 16.03 5.58 -40.47
C LEU A 8 15.09 4.92 -39.45
N HIS A 9 14.08 4.18 -39.91
CA HIS A 9 13.15 3.47 -39.03
C HIS A 9 13.82 2.32 -38.27
N LEU A 10 14.74 1.59 -38.90
CA LEU A 10 15.53 0.54 -38.24
C LEU A 10 16.42 1.09 -37.11
N ILE A 11 17.00 2.28 -37.30
CA ILE A 11 17.82 2.96 -36.28
C ILE A 11 16.95 3.47 -35.12
N ILE A 12 15.77 4.01 -35.42
CA ILE A 12 14.84 4.47 -34.37
C ILE A 12 14.34 3.29 -33.54
N LEU A 13 14.02 2.16 -34.18
CA LEU A 13 13.52 0.97 -33.50
C LEU A 13 14.57 0.32 -32.59
N SER A 14 15.85 0.34 -32.99
CA SER A 14 16.95 -0.16 -32.15
C SER A 14 17.22 0.74 -30.95
N PHE A 15 17.07 2.06 -31.09
CA PHE A 15 17.25 3.00 -29.99
C PHE A 15 16.16 2.86 -28.91
N VAL A 16 14.91 2.57 -29.32
CA VAL A 16 13.79 2.30 -28.40
C VAL A 16 13.99 1.00 -27.59
N SER A 17 14.68 0.02 -28.16
CA SER A 17 14.89 -1.27 -27.48
C SER A 17 15.94 -1.17 -26.35
N VAL A 18 16.91 -0.26 -26.47
CA VAL A 18 17.98 -0.05 -25.46
C VAL A 18 17.45 0.69 -24.23
N THR A 19 16.44 1.55 -24.37
CA THR A 19 15.82 2.24 -23.22
C THR A 19 14.80 1.38 -22.47
N ALA A 20 14.43 0.22 -23.02
CA ALA A 20 13.42 -0.68 -22.46
C ALA A 20 13.98 -1.78 -21.55
N GLN A 21 15.28 -1.79 -21.23
CA GLN A 21 15.80 -2.65 -20.16
C GLN A 21 15.26 -2.15 -18.81
N GLY A 22 14.07 -2.64 -18.48
CA GLY A 22 13.40 -2.40 -17.21
C GLY A 22 14.35 -2.72 -16.06
N GLN A 23 14.47 -1.77 -15.13
CA GLN A 23 15.21 -1.97 -13.89
C GLN A 23 14.67 -3.21 -13.20
N GLN A 24 15.47 -4.29 -13.20
CA GLN A 24 15.21 -5.45 -12.36
C GLN A 24 15.41 -4.99 -10.93
N ALA A 25 14.35 -4.47 -10.32
CA ALA A 25 14.34 -4.10 -8.92
C ALA A 25 14.62 -5.37 -8.12
N ASP A 26 15.81 -5.45 -7.56
CA ASP A 26 16.22 -6.49 -6.64
C ASP A 26 15.23 -6.44 -5.46
N LYS A 27 14.21 -7.31 -5.46
CA LYS A 27 13.13 -7.35 -4.45
C LYS A 27 13.66 -7.93 -3.14
N LYS A 28 14.73 -7.35 -2.63
CA LYS A 28 15.28 -7.66 -1.33
C LYS A 28 14.37 -7.03 -0.29
N LEU A 29 13.81 -7.84 0.60
CA LEU A 29 12.98 -7.36 1.70
C LEU A 29 13.79 -6.37 2.55
N GLN A 30 13.51 -5.08 2.42
CA GLN A 30 14.11 -4.05 3.27
C GLN A 30 13.30 -3.94 4.55
N ARG A 31 13.96 -4.14 5.69
CA ARG A 31 13.37 -3.87 7.00
C ARG A 31 13.07 -2.38 7.09
N LEU A 32 11.80 -2.03 7.22
CA LEU A 32 11.37 -0.65 7.43
C LEU A 32 11.94 -0.13 8.75
N LYS A 33 12.36 1.15 8.75
CA LYS A 33 12.74 1.83 9.98
C LYS A 33 11.50 1.95 10.86
N TYR A 34 11.65 1.65 12.15
CA TYR A 34 10.61 1.89 13.14
C TYR A 34 10.34 3.41 13.19
N ASN A 35 9.09 3.80 12.97
CA ASN A 35 8.65 5.19 13.08
C ASN A 35 7.67 5.30 14.25
N ASN A 36 8.00 6.13 15.24
CA ASN A 36 7.27 6.34 16.48
C ASN A 36 6.57 7.71 16.54
N ALA A 37 6.35 8.34 15.38
CA ALA A 37 5.70 9.65 15.27
C ALA A 37 4.16 9.61 15.30
N LEU A 38 3.54 8.42 15.35
CA LEU A 38 2.09 8.27 15.44
C LEU A 38 1.66 8.08 16.90
N VAL A 39 0.97 9.07 17.45
CA VAL A 39 0.16 8.95 18.66
C VAL A 39 -1.28 8.79 18.17
N ALA A 40 -1.79 7.57 18.21
CA ALA A 40 -3.17 7.25 17.86
C ALA A 40 -3.80 6.53 19.05
N ASP A 41 -4.97 7.00 19.48
CA ASP A 41 -5.76 6.36 20.54
C ASP A 41 -6.56 5.20 19.94
N LEU A 42 -5.91 4.04 19.76
CA LEU A 42 -6.58 2.80 19.34
C LEU A 42 -6.99 1.94 20.54
N GLY A 43 -8.29 1.92 20.85
CA GLY A 43 -8.85 1.07 21.90
C GLY A 43 -9.59 -0.15 21.33
N VAL A 44 -8.97 -1.33 21.41
CA VAL A 44 -9.49 -2.58 20.80
C VAL A 44 -9.22 -3.81 21.69
N GLY A 45 -9.66 -3.76 22.95
CA GLY A 45 -9.50 -4.87 23.90
C GLY A 45 -8.05 -5.26 24.22
N LEU A 46 -7.88 -6.28 25.05
CA LEU A 46 -6.61 -6.77 25.58
C LEU A 46 -5.90 -7.73 24.60
N TRP A 47 -6.66 -8.39 23.71
CA TRP A 47 -6.15 -9.36 22.72
C TRP A 47 -6.43 -8.95 21.27
N ALA A 48 -6.12 -7.69 20.95
CA ALA A 48 -6.17 -7.20 19.58
C ALA A 48 -5.10 -7.85 18.69
N ASN A 49 -5.54 -8.34 17.53
CA ASN A 49 -4.68 -8.80 16.46
C ASN A 49 -4.81 -7.84 15.25
N PRO A 50 -3.85 -6.92 15.04
CA PRO A 50 -3.88 -5.94 13.96
C PRO A 50 -3.49 -6.55 12.60
N LEU A 51 -4.22 -6.19 11.56
CA LEU A 51 -4.03 -6.60 10.17
C LEU A 51 -4.05 -5.35 9.27
N PRO A 52 -2.88 -4.83 8.86
CA PRO A 52 -2.82 -3.75 7.87
C PRO A 52 -3.30 -4.27 6.51
N MET A 53 -4.37 -3.69 5.97
CA MET A 53 -4.91 -4.04 4.66
C MET A 53 -5.78 -2.92 4.09
N ASP A 54 -5.82 -2.84 2.76
CA ASP A 54 -6.81 -2.09 1.99
C ASP A 54 -8.12 -2.91 1.96
N TYR A 55 -9.05 -2.60 2.87
CA TYR A 55 -10.27 -3.40 3.08
C TYR A 55 -11.42 -2.97 2.15
N ASP A 56 -11.56 -1.68 1.86
CA ASP A 56 -12.62 -1.12 1.04
C ASP A 56 -12.22 -0.95 -0.45
N ASN A 57 -10.96 -1.20 -0.79
CA ASN A 57 -10.38 -1.16 -2.14
C ASN A 57 -10.30 0.25 -2.72
N ASP A 58 -10.11 1.27 -1.89
CA ASP A 58 -9.93 2.65 -2.35
C ASP A 58 -8.47 2.98 -2.75
N GLY A 59 -7.54 2.05 -2.47
CA GLY A 59 -6.13 2.13 -2.84
C GLY A 59 -5.23 2.74 -1.77
N ASP A 60 -5.77 3.04 -0.59
CA ASP A 60 -5.01 3.44 0.59
C ASP A 60 -4.99 2.31 1.65
N TRP A 61 -4.09 2.42 2.64
CA TRP A 61 -3.93 1.36 3.65
C TRP A 61 -4.63 1.73 4.95
N GLY A 62 -5.73 1.03 5.25
CA GLY A 62 -6.38 1.02 6.55
C GLY A 62 -5.81 -0.02 7.53
N LEU A 63 -6.51 -0.18 8.66
CA LEU A 63 -6.21 -1.19 9.66
C LEU A 63 -7.46 -1.96 10.08
N VAL A 64 -7.44 -3.28 9.91
CA VAL A 64 -8.44 -4.18 10.52
C VAL A 64 -7.88 -4.72 11.84
N VAL A 65 -8.69 -4.76 12.88
CA VAL A 65 -8.32 -5.38 14.16
C VAL A 65 -9.35 -6.42 14.53
N SER A 66 -8.90 -7.67 14.66
CA SER A 66 -9.71 -8.75 15.23
C SER A 66 -9.44 -8.83 16.72
N CYS A 67 -10.49 -8.83 17.53
CA CYS A 67 -10.39 -9.00 18.98
C CYS A 67 -11.37 -10.08 19.46
N ALA A 68 -10.83 -11.11 20.12
CA ALA A 68 -11.59 -12.24 20.64
C ALA A 68 -11.98 -12.06 22.12
N ASP A 69 -11.86 -10.84 22.66
CA ASP A 69 -12.18 -10.56 24.05
C ASP A 69 -13.68 -10.61 24.37
N VAL A 70 -13.99 -10.65 25.67
CA VAL A 70 -15.37 -10.63 26.16
C VAL A 70 -15.99 -9.23 26.06
N THR A 71 -15.22 -8.19 26.40
CA THR A 71 -15.73 -6.80 26.48
C THR A 71 -15.72 -6.06 25.14
N TYR A 72 -14.80 -6.41 24.25
CA TYR A 72 -14.60 -5.79 22.94
C TYR A 72 -14.49 -6.85 21.84
N ASN A 73 -15.46 -7.77 21.81
CA ASN A 73 -15.50 -8.83 20.79
C ASN A 73 -15.89 -8.26 19.42
N GLY A 74 -15.07 -8.53 18.40
CA GLY A 74 -15.43 -8.24 17.02
C GLY A 74 -14.25 -7.98 16.12
N ALA A 75 -14.58 -7.61 14.88
CA ALA A 75 -13.65 -7.04 13.93
C ALA A 75 -13.92 -5.53 13.81
N TYR A 76 -12.87 -4.73 13.90
CA TYR A 76 -12.93 -3.28 13.82
C TYR A 76 -12.14 -2.83 12.59
N PHE A 77 -12.67 -1.86 11.86
CA PHE A 77 -11.97 -1.24 10.74
C PHE A 77 -11.69 0.23 11.06
N PHE A 78 -10.42 0.59 10.89
CA PHE A 78 -9.90 1.93 11.04
C PHE A 78 -9.50 2.45 9.67
N GLU A 79 -10.23 3.47 9.25
CA GLU A 79 -10.03 4.15 7.97
C GLU A 79 -9.02 5.29 8.11
N ASN A 80 -8.24 5.52 7.07
CA ASN A 80 -7.36 6.67 6.99
C ASN A 80 -8.18 7.91 6.59
N PRO A 81 -8.20 8.99 7.39
CA PRO A 81 -9.09 10.13 7.15
C PRO A 81 -8.78 10.90 5.85
N ASP A 82 -7.55 10.81 5.33
CA ASP A 82 -7.05 11.73 4.31
C ASP A 82 -7.00 11.17 2.88
N GLY A 83 -7.31 9.88 2.64
CA GLY A 83 -7.43 9.26 1.30
C GLY A 83 -6.19 9.38 0.37
N ASN A 84 -5.11 9.97 0.87
CA ASN A 84 -3.96 10.43 0.09
C ASN A 84 -2.63 10.06 0.79
N SER A 85 -2.71 9.28 1.86
CA SER A 85 -1.54 8.72 2.55
C SER A 85 -1.45 7.22 2.26
N ARG A 86 -0.32 6.82 1.66
CA ARG A 86 -0.04 5.41 1.38
C ARG A 86 0.21 4.57 2.64
N TRP A 87 0.37 5.21 3.80
CA TRP A 87 0.59 4.53 5.08
C TRP A 87 -0.54 4.87 6.04
N PRO A 88 -0.93 3.93 6.93
CA PRO A 88 -2.05 4.15 7.84
C PRO A 88 -1.80 5.38 8.72
N VAL A 89 -2.66 6.39 8.59
CA VAL A 89 -2.83 7.46 9.58
C VAL A 89 -4.11 7.13 10.30
N LEU A 90 -3.98 6.64 11.53
CA LEU A 90 -5.13 6.19 12.29
C LEU A 90 -5.62 7.36 13.14
N ASP A 91 -6.66 8.05 12.66
CA ASP A 91 -7.44 8.98 13.47
C ASP A 91 -8.80 8.34 13.78
N GLY A 92 -9.37 8.65 14.94
CA GLY A 92 -10.31 7.84 15.72
C GLY A 92 -11.72 7.56 15.15
N PHE A 93 -11.84 7.08 13.92
CA PHE A 93 -13.10 6.62 13.34
C PHE A 93 -13.19 5.08 13.34
N PHE A 94 -14.22 4.55 14.00
CA PHE A 94 -14.43 3.12 14.21
C PHE A 94 -15.61 2.64 13.36
N TYR A 95 -15.37 1.68 12.48
CA TYR A 95 -16.45 0.88 11.90
C TYR A 95 -16.44 -0.50 12.56
N TYR A 96 -17.60 -0.92 13.09
CA TYR A 96 -17.79 -2.28 13.58
C TYR A 96 -18.11 -3.18 12.39
N LEU A 97 -17.18 -4.06 12.03
CA LEU A 97 -17.39 -5.10 11.04
C LEU A 97 -18.08 -6.26 11.77
N LYS A 98 -19.36 -6.48 11.48
CA LYS A 98 -20.15 -7.57 12.06
C LYS A 98 -20.11 -8.82 11.19
#